data_AF-A0A2U1VUF3-F1
#
_entry.id   AF-A0A2U1VUF3-F1
#
_cell.length_a   1.000
_cell.length_b   1.000
_cell.length_c   1.000
_cell.angle_alpha   90.00
_cell.angle_beta   90.00
_cell.angle_gamma   90.00
#
_symmetry.space_group_name_H-M   'P 1'
#
loop_
_entity.id
_entity.type
_entity.pdbx_description
1 polymer ?
#
loop_
_entity_poly.entity_id
_entity_poly.type
_entity_poly.pdbx_seq_one_letter_code
_entity_poly.pdbx_strand_id
1 'polypeptide(L)'
;MSEFEPRRAATVSFRCGAVALLVLLAAAPALAASALDRTQSDHMAPPPPDGNLPIAPPIVQYALPPQWMTIRSKEDWRKAGKFEKELSKDCAALRFNEISPLRFRAYFKGEVMGVAFGHGLNLRDPGKKADRKKIYLFHNGDSTGCTVQSMDNQDPRVNPAAGQATTPTGSGFKKY
;
A
#
# COMPACT_ATOMS: atom_id res chain seq x y z
N MET A 1 62.44 -41.53 14.92
CA MET A 1 61.24 -40.67 15.02
C MET A 1 61.66 -39.48 15.85
N SER A 2 61.69 -38.22 15.44
CA SER A 2 61.62 -37.54 14.14
C SER A 2 62.15 -36.14 14.45
N GLU A 3 63.33 -35.78 13.96
CA GLU A 3 63.81 -34.39 14.01
C GLU A 3 64.59 -34.11 12.74
N PHE A 4 64.08 -33.19 11.93
CA PHE A 4 64.78 -32.61 10.79
C PHE A 4 64.27 -31.17 10.60
N GLU A 5 64.95 -30.22 11.22
CA GLU A 5 65.30 -28.96 10.56
C GLU A 5 66.52 -29.24 9.63
N PRO A 6 66.86 -28.46 8.57
CA PRO A 6 66.83 -26.99 8.57
C PRO A 6 66.59 -26.29 7.19
N ARG A 7 66.72 -24.96 7.22
CA ARG A 7 67.23 -24.03 6.15
C ARG A 7 66.23 -23.19 5.34
N ARG A 8 66.03 -21.97 5.86
CA ARG A 8 66.43 -20.66 5.29
C ARG A 8 66.21 -20.36 3.79
N ALA A 9 65.52 -19.23 3.61
CA ALA A 9 65.90 -18.04 2.83
C ALA A 9 65.39 -17.88 1.38
N ALA A 10 64.40 -16.97 1.28
CA ALA A 10 64.41 -15.73 0.49
C ALA A 10 64.71 -15.80 -1.03
N THR A 11 63.74 -15.35 -1.84
CA THR A 11 64.03 -14.37 -2.90
C THR A 11 62.81 -13.48 -3.18
N VAL A 12 63.08 -12.19 -3.22
CA VAL A 12 62.25 -11.03 -3.55
C VAL A 12 62.18 -10.89 -5.08
N SER A 13 61.05 -10.42 -5.63
CA SER A 13 61.07 -9.24 -6.53
C SER A 13 59.70 -8.84 -7.06
N PHE A 14 59.65 -7.55 -7.37
CA PHE A 14 58.52 -6.63 -7.41
C PHE A 14 58.34 -6.17 -8.87
N ARG A 15 57.10 -5.76 -9.22
CA ARG A 15 56.68 -4.95 -10.39
C ARG A 15 56.54 -5.64 -11.74
N CYS A 16 55.31 -5.57 -12.29
CA CYS A 16 54.97 -4.75 -13.48
C CYS A 16 53.54 -5.10 -13.91
N GLY A 17 52.74 -4.09 -14.29
CA GLY A 17 51.48 -4.34 -15.01
C GLY A 17 50.25 -3.61 -14.47
N ALA A 18 50.36 -2.31 -14.18
CA ALA A 18 49.21 -1.44 -14.40
C ALA A 18 49.07 -1.25 -15.92
N VAL A 19 47.82 -1.08 -16.38
CA VAL A 19 47.41 -0.63 -17.73
C VAL A 19 47.27 -1.73 -18.80
N ALA A 20 46.12 -2.42 -18.77
CA ALA A 20 45.41 -2.85 -19.98
C ALA A 20 43.92 -2.51 -19.81
N LEU A 21 43.64 -1.23 -20.06
CA LEU A 21 42.32 -0.62 -20.19
C LEU A 21 41.64 -1.17 -21.46
N LEU A 22 40.30 -1.29 -21.43
CA LEU A 22 39.37 -1.39 -22.57
C LEU A 22 39.37 -2.69 -23.40
N VAL A 23 38.55 -3.68 -23.02
CA VAL A 23 37.51 -4.31 -23.88
C VAL A 23 36.52 -5.01 -22.92
N LEU A 24 35.20 -4.94 -23.20
CA LEU A 24 34.05 -5.56 -22.49
C LEU A 24 33.19 -4.61 -21.64
N LEU A 25 32.91 -3.41 -22.16
CA LEU A 25 31.58 -2.80 -22.00
C LEU A 25 30.65 -3.43 -23.06
N ALA A 26 29.80 -4.37 -22.68
CA ALA A 26 28.48 -4.65 -23.27
C ALA A 26 27.93 -5.98 -22.77
N ALA A 27 27.30 -5.98 -21.59
CA ALA A 27 26.33 -7.02 -21.21
C ALA A 27 25.43 -6.51 -20.09
N ALA A 28 24.37 -5.80 -20.46
CA ALA A 28 23.20 -5.67 -19.61
C ALA A 28 22.33 -6.92 -19.79
N PRO A 29 22.06 -7.66 -18.71
CA PRO A 29 20.69 -8.05 -18.40
C PRO A 29 20.47 -7.88 -16.88
N ALA A 30 19.33 -7.55 -16.31
CA ALA A 30 18.01 -8.04 -16.60
C ALA A 30 17.00 -7.07 -15.98
N LEU A 31 16.22 -6.38 -16.81
CA LEU A 31 14.91 -5.88 -16.42
C LEU A 31 13.89 -6.90 -16.92
N ALA A 32 13.73 -7.97 -16.17
CA ALA A 32 12.66 -8.94 -16.38
C ALA A 32 12.21 -9.45 -15.00
N ALA A 33 11.30 -8.70 -14.38
CA ALA A 33 10.45 -9.19 -13.31
C ALA A 33 9.00 -8.85 -13.68
N SER A 34 8.46 -9.69 -14.55
CA SER A 34 7.05 -10.12 -14.62
C SER A 34 5.99 -9.02 -14.58
N ALA A 35 5.82 -8.31 -15.70
CA ALA A 35 4.49 -7.87 -16.09
C ALA A 35 3.62 -9.13 -16.23
N LEU A 36 2.48 -9.14 -15.54
CA LEU A 36 1.55 -10.25 -15.44
C LEU A 36 1.39 -11.03 -16.74
N ASP A 37 1.61 -12.34 -16.64
CA ASP A 37 1.15 -13.39 -17.53
C ASP A 37 -0.38 -13.22 -17.75
N ARG A 38 -0.76 -12.45 -18.78
CA ARG A 38 -2.16 -12.11 -19.06
C ARG A 38 -2.54 -12.16 -20.53
N THR A 39 -1.83 -12.99 -21.28
CA THR A 39 -2.26 -13.47 -22.59
C THR A 39 -1.86 -14.92 -22.68
N GLN A 40 -2.85 -15.83 -22.59
CA GLN A 40 -2.68 -17.22 -22.97
C GLN A 40 -1.98 -17.25 -24.33
N SER A 41 -0.94 -18.08 -24.46
CA SER A 41 -0.01 -18.10 -25.61
C SER A 41 -0.67 -18.35 -26.98
N ASP A 42 -1.95 -18.76 -27.00
CA ASP A 42 -2.75 -19.00 -28.20
C ASP A 42 -3.58 -17.79 -28.66
N HIS A 43 -3.50 -16.64 -27.98
CA HIS A 43 -4.18 -15.43 -28.44
C HIS A 43 -3.29 -14.65 -29.40
N MET A 44 -3.59 -14.73 -30.69
CA MET A 44 -3.03 -13.80 -31.67
C MET A 44 -3.42 -12.36 -31.31
N ALA A 45 -2.46 -11.44 -31.41
CA ALA A 45 -2.77 -10.02 -31.38
C ALA A 45 -3.77 -9.71 -32.51
N PRO A 46 -4.81 -8.89 -32.24
CA PRO A 46 -5.75 -8.51 -33.29
C PRO A 46 -4.97 -7.83 -34.43
N PRO A 47 -5.38 -8.04 -35.69
CA PRO A 47 -4.78 -7.33 -36.82
C PRO A 47 -4.88 -5.82 -36.60
N PRO A 48 -3.87 -5.04 -37.03
CA PRO A 48 -3.92 -3.60 -36.91
C PRO A 48 -5.18 -3.09 -37.63
N PRO A 49 -5.90 -2.12 -37.04
CA PRO A 49 -7.10 -1.59 -37.66
C PRO A 49 -6.76 -1.00 -39.03
N ASP A 50 -7.50 -1.39 -40.07
CA ASP A 50 -7.43 -0.73 -41.37
C ASP A 50 -7.75 0.76 -41.21
N GLY A 51 -7.09 1.63 -41.98
CA GLY A 51 -7.21 3.09 -41.86
C GLY A 51 -8.62 3.69 -42.09
N ASN A 52 -9.62 2.85 -42.34
CA ASN A 52 -11.04 3.18 -42.46
C ASN A 52 -11.86 2.87 -41.20
N LEU A 53 -11.27 2.27 -40.16
CA LEU A 53 -11.96 2.11 -38.89
C LEU A 53 -11.99 3.47 -38.17
N PRO A 54 -13.14 3.88 -37.59
CA PRO A 54 -13.16 5.07 -36.75
C PRO A 54 -12.08 4.87 -35.68
N ILE A 55 -11.10 5.78 -35.68
CA ILE A 55 -10.01 5.83 -34.72
C ILE A 55 -10.65 5.59 -33.35
N ALA A 56 -10.30 4.48 -32.70
CA ALA A 56 -10.77 4.21 -31.35
C ALA A 56 -10.62 5.51 -30.56
N PRO A 57 -11.65 5.94 -29.80
CA PRO A 57 -11.58 7.19 -29.08
C PRO A 57 -10.24 7.19 -28.33
N PRO A 58 -9.48 8.31 -28.39
CA PRO A 58 -8.17 8.36 -27.76
C PRO A 58 -8.31 7.79 -26.36
N ILE A 59 -7.41 6.89 -25.97
CA ILE A 59 -7.42 6.31 -24.62
C ILE A 59 -7.18 7.47 -23.66
N VAL A 60 -8.27 8.13 -23.26
CA VAL A 60 -8.25 9.13 -22.21
C VAL A 60 -8.03 8.32 -20.95
N GLN A 61 -6.78 8.28 -20.51
CA GLN A 61 -6.47 7.87 -19.16
C GLN A 61 -7.10 8.91 -18.25
N TYR A 62 -8.38 8.72 -17.90
CA TYR A 62 -8.96 9.44 -16.78
C TYR A 62 -8.10 9.08 -15.58
N ALA A 63 -7.29 10.02 -15.10
CA ALA A 63 -6.54 9.83 -13.87
C ALA A 63 -7.59 9.52 -12.80
N LEU A 64 -7.62 8.25 -12.36
CA LEU A 64 -8.52 7.85 -11.29
C LEU A 64 -8.22 8.76 -10.10
N PRO A 65 -9.25 9.32 -9.45
CA PRO A 65 -9.02 10.19 -8.30
C PRO A 65 -8.15 9.43 -7.30
N PRO A 66 -7.14 10.09 -6.71
CA PRO A 66 -6.17 9.40 -5.86
C PRO A 66 -6.91 8.70 -4.73
N GLN A 67 -6.75 7.38 -4.66
CA GLN A 67 -7.30 6.55 -3.58
C GLN A 67 -6.25 6.47 -2.48
N TRP A 68 -6.61 6.87 -1.27
CA TRP A 68 -5.69 6.95 -0.15
C TRP A 68 -5.91 5.73 0.75
N MET A 69 -4.90 4.88 0.87
CA MET A 69 -4.92 3.82 1.89
C MET A 69 -4.53 4.43 3.23
N THR A 70 -5.46 4.46 4.18
CA THR A 70 -5.26 5.08 5.49
C THR A 70 -4.87 4.07 6.55
N ILE A 71 -5.36 2.83 6.45
CA ILE A 71 -5.16 1.78 7.46
C ILE A 71 -4.88 0.46 6.76
N ARG A 72 -3.91 -0.31 7.27
CA ARG A 72 -3.63 -1.67 6.83
C ARG A 72 -3.39 -2.57 8.03
N SER A 73 -4.22 -3.60 8.20
CA SER A 73 -4.10 -4.58 9.27
C SER A 73 -4.31 -6.01 8.73
N LYS A 74 -3.68 -6.97 9.41
CA LYS A 74 -3.89 -8.41 9.16
C LYS A 74 -5.08 -8.97 9.96
N GLU A 75 -5.67 -8.16 10.84
CA GLU A 75 -6.80 -8.54 11.68
C GLU A 75 -8.12 -8.50 10.92
N ASP A 76 -9.13 -9.18 11.46
CA ASP A 76 -10.51 -9.09 11.00
C ASP A 76 -11.03 -7.68 11.27
N TRP A 77 -11.72 -7.09 10.29
CA TRP A 77 -12.26 -5.75 10.44
C TRP A 77 -13.21 -5.63 11.63
N ARG A 78 -13.96 -6.69 11.97
CA ARG A 78 -14.89 -6.70 13.12
C ARG A 78 -14.21 -6.46 14.46
N LYS A 79 -12.88 -6.58 14.51
CA LYS A 79 -12.05 -6.32 15.69
C LYS A 79 -11.35 -4.97 15.65
N ALA A 80 -11.40 -4.27 14.52
CA ALA A 80 -10.70 -3.01 14.30
C ALA A 80 -11.29 -1.83 15.08
N GLY A 81 -12.55 -1.95 15.52
CA GLY A 81 -13.24 -0.89 16.23
C GLY A 81 -14.52 -1.37 16.90
N LYS A 82 -15.32 -0.40 17.35
CA LYS A 82 -16.63 -0.65 17.96
C LYS A 82 -17.70 -0.67 16.87
N PHE A 83 -18.54 -1.71 16.89
CA PHE A 83 -19.70 -1.76 16.02
C PHE A 83 -20.75 -0.71 16.42
N GLU A 84 -21.16 0.13 15.47
CA GLU A 84 -22.12 1.21 15.70
C GLU A 84 -23.48 0.83 15.10
N LYS A 85 -24.36 0.24 15.92
CA LYS A 85 -25.66 -0.30 15.46
C LYS A 85 -26.55 0.78 14.84
N GLU A 86 -26.69 1.92 15.50
CA GLU A 86 -27.57 2.99 15.01
C GLU A 86 -27.02 3.65 13.75
N LEU A 87 -25.70 3.87 13.67
CA LEU A 87 -25.06 4.39 12.46
C LEU A 87 -25.11 3.41 11.30
N SER A 88 -25.08 2.11 11.58
CA SER A 88 -25.25 1.08 10.55
C SER A 88 -26.66 1.12 9.95
N LYS A 89 -27.70 1.33 10.77
CA LYS A 89 -29.07 1.54 10.26
C LYS A 89 -29.16 2.80 9.39
N ASP A 90 -28.54 3.90 9.83
CA ASP A 90 -28.51 5.13 9.04
C ASP A 90 -27.74 4.96 7.72
N CYS A 91 -26.66 4.19 7.75
CA CYS A 91 -25.88 3.88 6.56
C CYS A 91 -26.68 3.04 5.56
N ALA A 92 -27.39 2.00 6.04
CA ALA A 92 -28.29 1.22 5.21
C ALA A 92 -29.42 2.07 4.59
N ALA A 93 -29.78 3.19 5.24
CA ALA A 93 -30.71 4.18 4.73
C ALA A 93 -30.05 5.33 3.92
N LEU A 94 -28.74 5.25 3.64
CA LEU A 94 -27.93 6.27 2.95
C LEU A 94 -27.91 7.65 3.65
N ARG A 95 -28.18 7.68 4.96
CA ARG A 95 -28.17 8.88 5.80
C ARG A 95 -26.89 9.07 6.60
N PHE A 96 -26.00 8.08 6.57
CA PHE A 96 -24.66 8.14 7.16
C PHE A 96 -23.70 7.37 6.26
N ASN A 97 -23.03 8.05 5.34
CA ASN A 97 -22.20 7.38 4.32
C ASN A 97 -21.02 8.24 3.87
N GLU A 98 -20.17 7.65 3.03
CA GLU A 98 -19.07 8.36 2.41
C GLU A 98 -19.58 9.36 1.35
N ILE A 99 -18.97 10.55 1.30
CA ILE A 99 -19.26 11.51 0.21
C ILE A 99 -18.71 10.97 -1.12
N SER A 100 -17.49 10.45 -1.09
CA SER A 100 -16.84 9.77 -2.20
C SER A 100 -16.47 8.35 -1.74
N PRO A 101 -17.27 7.33 -2.13
CA PRO A 101 -17.04 5.95 -1.71
C PRO A 101 -15.62 5.48 -2.02
N LEU A 102 -14.98 4.81 -1.07
CA LEU A 102 -13.64 4.23 -1.18
C LEU A 102 -12.55 5.25 -1.54
N ARG A 103 -12.78 6.56 -1.34
CA ARG A 103 -11.75 7.59 -1.49
C ARG A 103 -10.62 7.37 -0.49
N PHE A 104 -11.00 7.07 0.75
CA PHE A 104 -10.10 6.61 1.80
C PHE A 104 -10.41 5.14 2.08
N ARG A 105 -9.38 4.30 2.14
CA ARG A 105 -9.53 2.85 2.20
C ARG A 105 -8.77 2.28 3.38
N ALA A 106 -9.40 1.35 4.08
CA ALA A 106 -8.76 0.51 5.07
C ALA A 106 -8.74 -0.95 4.57
N TYR A 107 -7.60 -1.62 4.72
CA TYR A 107 -7.44 -3.01 4.32
C TYR A 107 -7.31 -3.90 5.56
N PHE A 108 -8.25 -4.83 5.72
CA PHE A 108 -8.33 -5.77 6.85
C PHE A 108 -8.43 -7.19 6.32
N LYS A 109 -7.36 -7.99 6.49
CA LYS A 109 -7.34 -9.42 6.15
C LYS A 109 -7.96 -9.79 4.78
N GLY A 110 -7.70 -8.99 3.74
CA GLY A 110 -8.25 -9.25 2.40
C GLY A 110 -9.47 -8.41 2.04
N GLU A 111 -10.12 -7.82 3.03
CA GLU A 111 -11.32 -7.00 2.85
C GLU A 111 -10.95 -5.52 2.81
N VAL A 112 -11.61 -4.80 1.90
CA VAL A 112 -11.49 -3.35 1.78
C VAL A 112 -12.70 -2.71 2.41
N MET A 113 -12.46 -1.80 3.34
CA MET A 113 -13.47 -0.92 3.89
C MET A 113 -13.27 0.49 3.39
N GLY A 114 -14.38 1.21 3.24
CA GLY A 114 -14.37 2.64 3.06
C GLY A 114 -14.14 3.37 4.37
N VAL A 115 -13.55 4.56 4.30
CA VAL A 115 -13.15 5.32 5.47
C VAL A 115 -13.67 6.74 5.36
N ALA A 116 -14.29 7.22 6.44
CA ALA A 116 -14.64 8.62 6.60
C ALA A 116 -14.28 9.10 8.01
N PHE A 117 -14.06 10.40 8.15
CA PHE A 117 -13.61 10.99 9.40
C PHE A 117 -14.73 11.77 10.05
N GLY A 118 -14.92 11.60 11.35
CA GLY A 118 -16.02 12.24 12.07
C GLY A 118 -15.93 13.76 12.14
N HIS A 119 -14.78 14.36 11.82
CA HIS A 119 -14.65 15.81 11.65
C HIS A 119 -15.20 16.32 10.31
N GLY A 120 -15.77 15.45 9.47
CA GLY A 120 -16.45 15.81 8.22
C GLY A 120 -15.67 15.52 6.94
N LEU A 121 -14.43 15.01 7.03
CA LEU A 121 -13.70 14.62 5.82
C LEU A 121 -14.27 13.32 5.26
N ASN A 122 -14.72 13.39 4.01
CA ASN A 122 -15.37 12.29 3.28
C ASN A 122 -16.64 11.73 3.95
N LEU A 123 -17.24 12.43 4.92
CA LEU A 123 -18.40 11.92 5.66
C LEU A 123 -19.65 12.76 5.36
N ARG A 124 -20.71 12.11 4.91
CA ARG A 124 -22.06 12.68 4.85
C ARG A 124 -22.81 12.26 6.10
N ASP A 125 -23.01 13.22 6.99
CA ASP A 125 -23.74 13.04 8.25
C ASP A 125 -24.64 14.27 8.51
N PRO A 126 -25.85 14.32 7.92
CA PRO A 126 -26.80 15.41 8.13
C PRO A 126 -27.28 15.48 9.58
N GLY A 127 -27.25 14.36 10.31
CA GLY A 127 -27.66 14.29 11.71
C GLY A 127 -26.59 14.72 12.71
N LYS A 128 -25.35 14.98 12.26
CA LYS A 128 -24.19 15.30 13.10
C LYS A 128 -24.02 14.29 14.25
N LYS A 129 -24.25 13.01 13.97
CA LYS A 129 -24.10 11.89 14.91
C LYS A 129 -22.64 11.48 15.09
N ALA A 130 -21.75 11.90 14.18
CA ALA A 130 -20.34 11.57 14.20
C ALA A 130 -19.58 12.31 15.30
N ASP A 131 -18.72 11.56 16.01
CA ASP A 131 -17.73 12.11 16.91
C ASP A 131 -16.53 12.60 16.10
N ARG A 132 -16.21 13.89 16.26
CA ARG A 132 -15.10 14.57 15.55
C ARG A 132 -13.74 13.90 15.76
N LYS A 133 -13.54 13.15 16.84
CA LYS A 133 -12.28 12.48 17.18
C LYS A 133 -12.16 11.07 16.62
N LYS A 134 -13.20 10.56 15.93
CA LYS A 134 -13.25 9.18 15.45
C LYS A 134 -13.10 9.06 13.94
N ILE A 135 -12.70 7.87 13.54
CA ILE A 135 -12.74 7.37 12.17
C ILE A 135 -13.88 6.37 12.08
N TYR A 136 -14.61 6.42 10.98
CA TYR A 136 -15.71 5.51 10.66
C TYR A 136 -15.31 4.61 9.51
N LEU A 137 -15.43 3.30 9.73
CA LEU A 137 -15.16 2.26 8.74
C LEU A 137 -16.49 1.75 8.19
N PHE A 138 -16.63 1.77 6.87
CA PHE A 138 -17.81 1.35 6.15
C PHE A 138 -17.52 0.04 5.43
N HIS A 139 -18.31 -0.98 5.74
CA HIS A 139 -18.33 -2.21 4.97
C HIS A 139 -19.67 -2.28 4.23
N ASN A 140 -19.60 -2.49 2.91
CA ASN A 140 -20.71 -2.36 1.96
C ASN A 140 -21.45 -1.00 2.06
N GLY A 141 -20.68 0.10 2.11
CA GLY A 141 -21.16 1.47 2.36
C GLY A 141 -22.13 2.05 1.33
N ASP A 142 -22.31 1.38 0.20
CA ASP A 142 -23.20 1.72 -0.90
C ASP A 142 -24.44 0.79 -0.98
N SER A 143 -24.64 -0.09 0.01
CA SER A 143 -25.70 -1.10 0.01
C SER A 143 -26.62 -1.02 1.23
N THR A 144 -27.77 -1.72 1.15
CA THR A 144 -28.66 -1.94 2.30
C THR A 144 -28.05 -2.83 3.39
N GLY A 145 -26.96 -3.54 3.06
CA GLY A 145 -26.18 -4.34 4.00
C GLY A 145 -25.03 -3.56 4.66
N CYS A 146 -25.10 -2.22 4.66
CA CYS A 146 -24.04 -1.40 5.21
C CYS A 146 -23.85 -1.61 6.71
N THR A 147 -22.60 -1.83 7.11
CA THR A 147 -22.19 -1.88 8.51
C THR A 147 -21.12 -0.84 8.78
N VAL A 148 -21.27 -0.14 9.91
CA VAL A 148 -20.38 0.93 10.35
C VAL A 148 -19.68 0.53 11.64
N GLN A 149 -18.37 0.75 11.69
CA GLN A 149 -17.60 0.69 12.91
C GLN A 149 -16.93 2.03 13.20
N SER A 150 -16.73 2.33 14.48
CA SER A 150 -15.97 3.50 14.91
C SER A 150 -14.64 3.07 15.55
N MET A 151 -13.59 3.83 15.29
CA MET A 151 -12.27 3.67 15.92
C MET A 151 -11.67 5.05 16.21
N ASP A 152 -10.72 5.11 17.14
CA ASP A 152 -10.07 6.38 17.47
C ASP A 152 -9.19 6.87 16.32
N ASN A 153 -9.26 8.17 16.05
CA ASN A 153 -8.34 8.81 15.12
C ASN A 153 -6.99 8.99 15.81
N GLN A 154 -5.95 8.37 15.24
CA GLN A 154 -4.57 8.48 15.73
C GLN A 154 -3.84 9.70 15.18
N ASP A 155 -4.46 10.49 14.30
CA ASP A 155 -3.88 11.75 13.82
C ASP A 155 -3.79 12.76 14.99
N PRO A 156 -2.57 13.17 15.40
CA PRO A 156 -2.38 14.08 16.54
C PRO A 156 -3.06 15.44 16.35
N ARG A 157 -3.30 15.85 15.10
CA ARG A 157 -3.97 17.11 14.76
C ARG A 157 -5.47 17.08 15.08
N VAL A 158 -6.07 15.88 15.07
CA VAL A 158 -7.49 15.65 15.33
C VAL A 158 -7.71 15.13 16.75
N ASN A 159 -6.75 14.36 17.27
CA ASN A 159 -6.78 13.81 18.62
C ASN A 159 -5.45 14.07 19.36
N PRO A 160 -5.25 15.26 19.95
CA PRO A 160 -4.01 15.59 20.65
C PRO A 160 -3.73 14.70 21.87
N ALA A 161 -4.74 13.99 22.38
CA ALA A 161 -4.60 13.01 23.47
C ALA A 161 -4.10 11.63 22.98
N ALA A 162 -4.29 11.28 21.70
CA ALA A 162 -3.78 10.01 21.15
C ALA A 162 -2.25 9.94 21.14
N GLY A 163 -1.57 11.08 20.96
CA GLY A 163 -0.11 11.18 21.02
C GLY A 163 0.49 11.08 22.43
N GLN A 164 -0.33 11.04 23.48
CA GLN A 164 0.12 10.91 24.87
C GLN A 164 0.06 9.46 25.39
N ALA A 165 -0.54 8.54 24.62
CA ALA A 165 -0.68 7.14 24.98
C ALA A 165 0.29 6.24 24.20
N THR A 166 1.60 6.54 24.24
CA THR A 166 2.74 5.61 24.12
C THR A 166 4.01 6.41 23.83
N THR A 167 4.60 6.98 24.87
CA THR A 167 6.06 7.13 24.88
C THR A 167 6.59 5.78 25.36
N PRO A 168 7.12 4.89 24.50
CA PRO A 168 7.89 3.77 24.99
C PRO A 168 9.15 4.35 25.63
N THR A 169 9.23 4.28 26.95
CA THR A 169 10.46 4.47 27.69
C THR A 169 11.46 3.42 27.19
N GLY A 170 12.39 3.87 26.35
CA GLY A 170 13.64 3.21 25.95
C GLY A 170 13.70 1.68 25.91
N SER A 171 13.66 1.09 24.72
CA SER A 171 14.59 0.03 24.34
C SER A 171 14.70 -0.02 22.81
N GLY A 172 15.92 -0.27 22.32
CA GLY A 172 16.40 0.19 21.02
C GLY A 172 15.75 -0.42 19.78
N PHE A 173 15.58 0.43 18.76
CA PHE A 173 15.34 0.01 17.39
C PHE A 173 16.56 -0.72 16.83
N LYS A 174 16.43 -2.03 16.58
CA LYS A 174 17.37 -2.80 15.74
C LYS A 174 16.85 -2.78 14.32
N LYS A 175 17.58 -2.13 13.42
CA LYS A 175 17.37 -2.20 11.97
C LYS A 175 17.77 -3.60 11.50
N TYR A 176 16.89 -4.25 10.74
CA TYR A 176 17.24 -5.34 9.83
C TYR A 176 17.27 -4.77 8.42
#